data_AF-A0ABC9DCU0-F1
#
_entry.id   AF-A0ABC9DCU0-F1
#
_cell.length_a   1.000
_cell.length_b   1.000
_cell.length_c   1.000
_cell.angle_alpha   90.00
_cell.angle_beta   90.00
_cell.angle_gamma   90.00
#
_symmetry.space_group_name_H-M   'P 1'
#
loop_
_entity.id
_entity.type
_entity.pdbx_description
1 polymer ?
#
loop_
_entity_poly.entity_id
_entity_poly.type
_entity_poly.pdbx_seq_one_letter_code
_entity_poly.pdbx_strand_id
1 'polypeptide(L)'
;MGAVYRPDWTSDCTLLVCAFANTPKFRQVQADNGTIISKDWISESHKQRKLVDIEPYLMHAGKPWRKNKEPVESDQDQKEMSKEHKKQGQQSHVKSSTSATTEAGHSDSGNKYFSPSKIKQWAMDDLTQTVSWLESQEEKPEPSELKAIAAEGVLTCLQDAIESLEQGNGIKGVAEQWSFVPHVVNELLKLDGSRKDASLPKDQLSQLAIKCKKIYQAEFAHMDSEDKKGKKRQSGSPVTEHCRKTKSGDDHYDSDDTIEMTEEEIDLACRQLPGLCR
;
A
#
# COMPACT_ATOMS: atom_id res chain seq x y z
N MET A 1 26.09 7.58 32.28
CA MET A 1 26.48 7.19 30.90
C MET A 1 26.80 8.39 30.02
N GLY A 2 26.60 9.64 30.46
CA GLY A 2 26.94 10.84 29.67
C GLY A 2 25.91 11.21 28.59
N ALA A 3 24.83 10.44 28.46
CA ALA A 3 23.71 10.77 27.58
C ALA A 3 22.76 11.79 28.23
N VAL A 4 22.09 12.58 27.40
CA VAL A 4 21.03 13.51 27.81
C VAL A 4 19.68 12.85 27.56
N TYR A 5 18.83 12.78 28.58
CA TYR A 5 17.48 12.24 28.47
C TYR A 5 16.46 13.36 28.22
N ARG A 6 15.52 13.11 27.31
CA ARG A 6 14.39 13.99 27.02
C ARG A 6 13.07 13.22 27.15
N PRO A 7 12.07 13.78 27.86
CA PRO A 7 10.75 13.15 27.96
C PRO A 7 9.96 13.26 26.65
N ASP A 8 10.24 14.26 25.80
CA ASP A 8 9.58 14.48 24.51
C ASP A 8 10.56 14.26 23.35
N TRP A 9 10.03 13.97 22.15
CA TRP A 9 10.86 13.88 20.95
C TRP A 9 11.01 15.24 20.30
N THR A 10 12.25 15.68 20.18
CA THR A 10 12.65 16.98 19.64
C THR A 10 13.81 16.80 18.67
N SER A 11 14.13 17.82 17.87
CA SER A 11 15.17 17.73 16.83
C SER A 11 16.60 17.53 17.34
N ASP A 12 16.84 17.73 18.65
CA ASP A 12 18.11 17.44 19.33
C ASP A 12 18.22 15.97 19.81
N CYS A 13 17.14 15.18 19.70
CA CYS A 13 17.15 13.76 20.06
C CYS A 13 17.82 12.90 18.98
N THR A 14 18.63 11.93 19.41
CA THR A 14 19.38 11.04 18.51
C THR A 14 18.79 9.64 18.41
N LEU A 15 18.24 9.12 19.51
CA LEU A 15 17.71 7.77 19.64
C LEU A 15 16.46 7.79 20.49
N LEU A 16 15.41 7.10 20.04
CA LEU A 16 14.28 6.75 20.89
C LEU A 16 14.52 5.36 21.48
N VAL A 17 14.60 5.28 22.81
CA VAL A 17 14.55 3.98 23.51
C VAL A 17 13.10 3.64 23.77
N CYS A 18 12.62 2.57 23.14
CA CYS A 18 11.23 2.13 23.25
C CYS A 18 11.13 0.75 23.90
N ALA A 19 10.07 0.53 24.68
CA ALA A 19 9.77 -0.76 25.28
C ALA A 19 8.88 -1.64 24.37
N PHE A 20 8.05 -1.02 23.52
CA PHE A 20 7.06 -1.70 22.69
C PHE A 20 6.97 -1.03 21.31
N ALA A 21 6.78 -1.83 20.26
CA ALA A 21 6.52 -1.29 18.93
C ALA A 21 5.16 -0.56 18.89
N ASN A 22 4.96 0.33 17.91
CA ASN A 22 3.68 0.96 17.60
C ASN A 22 3.06 1.84 18.70
N THR A 23 3.83 2.30 19.68
CA THR A 23 3.36 3.35 20.61
C THR A 23 3.14 4.68 19.86
N PRO A 24 2.30 5.60 20.35
CA PRO A 24 2.13 6.93 19.71
C PRO A 24 3.46 7.65 19.49
N LYS A 25 4.37 7.53 20.47
CA LYS A 25 5.72 8.10 20.40
C LYS A 25 6.61 7.37 19.39
N PHE A 26 6.46 6.05 19.24
CA PHE A 26 7.14 5.30 18.17
C PHE A 26 6.76 5.83 16.79
N ARG A 27 5.45 6.00 16.54
CA ARG A 27 4.93 6.49 15.25
C ARG A 27 5.39 7.92 14.97
N GLN A 28 5.38 8.78 15.98
CA GLN A 28 5.91 10.15 15.88
C GLN A 28 7.38 10.14 15.44
N VAL A 29 8.23 9.37 16.12
CA VAL A 29 9.66 9.30 15.80
C VAL A 29 9.91 8.66 14.43
N GLN A 30 9.11 7.66 14.07
CA GLN A 30 9.17 7.03 12.75
C GLN A 30 8.83 8.02 11.64
N ALA A 31 7.77 8.83 11.81
CA ALA A 31 7.41 9.89 10.87
C ALA A 31 8.49 10.97 10.74
N ASP A 32 9.16 11.31 11.86
CA ASP A 32 10.33 12.21 11.88
C ASP A 32 11.61 11.58 11.33
N ASN A 33 11.51 10.33 10.86
CA ASN A 33 12.58 9.52 10.31
C ASN A 33 13.72 9.33 11.34
N GLY A 34 13.41 9.17 12.62
CA GLY A 34 14.35 8.99 13.73
C GLY A 34 14.67 7.52 14.02
N THR A 35 15.82 7.25 14.62
CA THR A 35 16.23 5.89 14.98
C THR A 35 15.58 5.43 16.28
N ILE A 36 14.98 4.23 16.27
CA ILE A 36 14.30 3.64 17.43
C ILE A 36 14.97 2.33 17.80
N ILE A 37 15.27 2.16 19.09
CA ILE A 37 15.96 0.99 19.65
C ILE A 37 15.21 0.44 20.86
N SER A 38 15.44 -0.84 21.18
CA SER A 38 14.85 -1.48 22.35
C SER A 38 15.53 -1.03 23.66
N LYS A 39 14.81 -1.18 24.78
CA LYS A 39 15.34 -0.92 26.14
C LYS A 39 16.57 -1.77 26.49
N ASP A 40 16.78 -2.88 25.79
CA ASP A 40 17.86 -3.81 26.13
C ASP A 40 19.22 -3.21 25.77
N TRP A 41 19.28 -2.35 24.74
CA TRP A 41 20.50 -1.64 24.36
C TRP A 41 21.06 -0.77 25.49
N ILE A 42 20.22 0.05 26.14
CA ILE A 42 20.69 0.93 27.21
C ILE A 42 21.13 0.12 28.44
N SER A 43 20.47 -1.02 28.67
CA SER A 43 20.79 -1.95 29.75
C SER A 43 22.16 -2.61 29.52
N GLU A 44 22.41 -3.10 28.29
CA GLU A 44 23.67 -3.75 27.93
C GLU A 44 24.84 -2.76 27.85
N SER A 45 24.60 -1.56 27.29
CA SER A 45 25.56 -0.46 27.26
C SER A 45 26.01 -0.05 28.67
N HIS A 46 25.07 -0.01 29.62
CA HIS A 46 25.39 0.25 31.03
C HIS A 46 26.22 -0.87 31.65
N LYS A 47 25.87 -2.13 31.39
CA LYS A 47 26.55 -3.32 31.92
C LYS A 47 28.00 -3.42 31.42
N GLN A 48 28.22 -3.22 30.12
CA GLN A 48 29.54 -3.29 29.50
C GLN A 48 30.37 -2.01 29.73
N ARG A 49 29.78 -0.95 30.29
CA ARG A 49 30.40 0.38 30.43
C ARG A 49 30.96 0.91 29.10
N LYS A 50 30.41 0.46 27.98
CA LYS A 50 30.83 0.75 26.62
C LYS A 50 29.59 1.07 25.80
N LEU A 51 29.75 1.96 24.83
CA LEU A 51 28.73 2.22 23.84
C LEU A 51 28.70 1.06 22.83
N VAL A 52 27.79 0.12 23.06
CA VAL A 52 27.58 -1.06 22.22
C VAL A 52 26.84 -0.71 20.93
N ASP A 53 26.98 -1.55 19.90
CA ASP A 53 26.33 -1.35 18.62
C ASP A 53 24.81 -1.37 18.75
N ILE A 54 24.14 -0.51 17.99
CA ILE A 54 22.68 -0.35 18.04
C ILE A 54 21.95 -1.34 17.12
N GLU A 55 22.62 -1.89 16.11
CA GLU A 55 22.01 -2.73 15.07
C GLU A 55 21.26 -3.95 15.63
N PRO A 56 21.79 -4.70 16.63
CA PRO A 56 21.07 -5.85 17.19
C PRO A 56 19.81 -5.48 17.97
N TYR A 57 19.65 -4.20 18.31
CA TYR A 57 18.58 -3.69 19.17
C TYR A 57 17.64 -2.74 18.40
N LEU A 58 17.80 -2.65 17.09
CA LEU A 58 17.07 -1.71 16.24
C LEU A 58 15.62 -2.16 16.09
N MET A 59 14.70 -1.26 16.43
CA MET A 59 13.27 -1.45 16.16
C MET A 59 12.83 -0.69 14.91
N HIS A 60 13.50 0.42 14.58
CA HIS A 60 13.30 1.15 13.34
C HIS A 60 14.58 1.89 12.93
N ALA A 61 14.98 1.69 11.68
CA ALA A 61 16.12 2.36 11.05
C ALA A 61 15.71 3.74 10.52
N GLY A 62 16.08 4.80 11.24
CA GLY A 62 15.89 6.18 10.81
C GLY A 62 17.20 6.85 10.38
N LYS A 63 17.26 8.17 10.57
CA LYS A 63 18.44 9.02 10.36
C LYS A 63 19.61 8.45 11.17
N PRO A 64 20.81 8.38 10.61
CA PRO A 64 21.97 7.85 11.31
C PRO A 64 22.17 8.63 12.61
N TRP A 65 22.07 7.93 13.75
CA TRP A 65 22.21 8.50 15.09
C TRP A 65 23.61 9.12 15.34
N ARG A 66 24.57 8.85 14.43
CA ARG A 66 25.88 9.52 14.37
C ARG A 66 26.24 9.92 12.94
N LYS A 67 26.79 11.12 12.80
CA LYS A 67 27.60 11.49 11.63
C LYS A 67 28.93 10.74 11.77
N ASN A 68 29.25 9.87 10.81
CA ASN A 68 30.44 9.02 10.83
C ASN A 68 31.67 9.73 11.40
N LYS A 69 32.19 9.19 12.50
CA LYS A 69 33.64 9.07 12.69
C LYS A 69 33.91 7.57 12.60
N GLU A 70 34.51 7.20 11.48
CA GLU A 70 35.21 5.95 11.17
C GLU A 70 35.25 4.94 12.33
N PRO A 71 34.73 3.71 12.16
CA PRO A 71 35.24 2.59 12.94
C PRO A 71 36.68 2.35 12.51
N VAL A 72 37.60 2.63 13.43
CA VAL A 72 38.98 2.16 13.38
C VAL A 72 39.00 0.68 13.03
N GLU A 73 39.77 0.38 11.98
CA GLU A 73 40.13 -0.95 11.52
C GLU A 73 40.50 -1.88 12.68
N SER A 74 40.03 -3.12 12.59
CA SER A 74 40.82 -4.24 13.08
C SER A 74 40.59 -5.41 12.12
N ASP A 75 41.59 -5.61 11.26
CA ASP A 75 41.85 -6.81 10.48
C ASP A 75 41.58 -8.11 11.25
N GLN A 76 40.91 -9.08 10.60
CA GLN A 76 41.58 -10.27 10.08
C GLN A 76 40.62 -11.22 9.31
N ASP A 77 40.98 -11.42 8.05
CA ASP A 77 40.96 -12.66 7.26
C ASP A 77 39.69 -13.54 7.19
N GLN A 78 39.11 -13.65 5.97
CA GLN A 78 39.25 -14.89 5.18
C GLN A 78 38.76 -14.75 3.72
N LYS A 79 39.74 -14.56 2.83
CA LYS A 79 40.04 -15.29 1.58
C LYS A 79 38.92 -15.66 0.58
N GLU A 80 39.08 -15.07 -0.60
CA GLU A 80 38.48 -15.35 -1.91
C GLU A 80 38.46 -16.81 -2.40
N MET A 81 37.51 -17.11 -3.30
CA MET A 81 37.74 -17.61 -4.68
C MET A 81 36.38 -17.59 -5.44
N SER A 82 36.16 -16.68 -6.39
CA SER A 82 36.51 -16.72 -7.83
C SER A 82 35.57 -17.51 -8.76
N LYS A 83 34.87 -16.73 -9.61
CA LYS A 83 34.66 -16.86 -11.08
C LYS A 83 33.69 -17.90 -11.68
N GLU A 84 32.53 -17.37 -12.08
CA GLU A 84 31.99 -17.25 -13.45
C GLU A 84 32.31 -18.35 -14.49
N HIS A 85 31.26 -19.00 -15.04
CA HIS A 85 31.23 -19.49 -16.43
C HIS A 85 29.82 -19.38 -17.05
N LYS A 86 29.77 -18.64 -18.17
CA LYS A 86 28.68 -18.49 -19.14
C LYS A 86 28.82 -19.53 -20.26
N LYS A 87 27.71 -20.09 -20.76
CA LYS A 87 27.37 -20.40 -22.20
C LYS A 87 26.11 -21.27 -22.26
N GLN A 88 25.02 -20.80 -22.88
CA GLN A 88 24.53 -21.19 -24.23
C GLN A 88 24.45 -22.72 -24.40
N GLY A 89 23.32 -23.38 -24.61
CA GLY A 89 22.04 -23.01 -25.21
C GLY A 89 21.68 -24.14 -26.18
N GLN A 90 20.47 -24.70 -26.14
CA GLN A 90 19.83 -25.30 -27.32
C GLN A 90 18.36 -25.65 -27.05
N GLN A 91 17.55 -25.12 -27.95
CA GLN A 91 16.13 -25.30 -28.12
C GLN A 91 15.92 -26.53 -29.01
N SER A 92 15.07 -27.46 -28.61
CA SER A 92 14.43 -28.39 -29.56
C SER A 92 13.06 -28.82 -29.03
N HIS A 93 12.13 -28.91 -29.98
CA HIS A 93 10.69 -28.88 -29.80
C HIS A 93 10.15 -30.06 -30.60
N VAL A 94 9.50 -31.05 -29.97
CA VAL A 94 8.62 -32.00 -30.68
C VAL A 94 7.46 -32.41 -29.76
N LYS A 95 6.24 -32.31 -30.30
CA LYS A 95 4.93 -32.55 -29.67
C LYS A 95 4.45 -34.00 -29.82
N SER A 96 3.49 -34.36 -28.95
CA SER A 96 2.35 -35.33 -29.13
C SER A 96 2.62 -36.80 -28.74
N SER A 97 1.75 -37.58 -28.10
CA SER A 97 0.39 -37.46 -27.54
C SER A 97 0.10 -38.70 -26.64
N THR A 98 -0.82 -38.57 -25.65
CA THR A 98 -1.79 -39.59 -25.12
C THR A 98 -1.29 -41.02 -24.76
N SER A 99 -1.56 -41.67 -23.62
CA SER A 99 -2.71 -41.65 -22.70
C SER A 99 -2.43 -42.51 -21.44
N ALA A 100 -3.23 -42.27 -20.39
CA ALA A 100 -3.76 -43.23 -19.41
C ALA A 100 -2.93 -43.66 -18.16
N THR A 101 -3.31 -43.03 -17.04
CA THR A 101 -3.68 -43.60 -15.71
C THR A 101 -2.82 -44.67 -15.03
N THR A 102 -2.29 -44.33 -13.84
CA THR A 102 -2.79 -44.86 -12.55
C THR A 102 -2.18 -44.09 -11.36
N GLU A 103 -3.08 -43.53 -10.53
CA GLU A 103 -3.07 -43.50 -9.06
C GLU A 103 -1.77 -43.21 -8.28
N ALA A 104 -1.71 -42.03 -7.65
CA ALA A 104 -1.21 -41.89 -6.28
C ALA A 104 -1.75 -40.58 -5.69
N GLY A 105 -2.81 -40.70 -4.87
CA GLY A 105 -3.41 -39.58 -4.18
C GLY A 105 -2.48 -38.95 -3.15
N HIS A 106 -2.52 -37.63 -3.03
CA HIS A 106 -2.19 -36.89 -1.81
C HIS A 106 -2.82 -35.49 -1.86
N SER A 107 -3.81 -35.27 -1.00
CA SER A 107 -4.32 -34.00 -0.44
C SER A 107 -4.87 -32.89 -1.37
N ASP A 108 -6.05 -33.14 -1.94
CA ASP A 108 -6.97 -32.10 -2.45
C ASP A 108 -7.85 -31.53 -1.31
N SER A 109 -7.25 -30.74 -0.41
CA SER A 109 -8.02 -29.99 0.61
C SER A 109 -7.49 -28.58 0.90
N GLY A 110 -6.31 -28.20 0.39
CA GLY A 110 -5.78 -26.85 0.52
C GLY A 110 -6.31 -25.85 -0.52
N ASN A 111 -6.86 -26.33 -1.64
CA ASN A 111 -7.09 -25.50 -2.83
C ASN A 111 -8.50 -24.85 -2.92
N LYS A 112 -9.39 -25.09 -1.94
CA LYS A 112 -10.73 -24.46 -1.89
C LYS A 112 -10.72 -23.06 -1.25
N TYR A 113 -9.70 -22.72 -0.46
CA TYR A 113 -9.69 -21.46 0.31
C TYR A 113 -9.27 -20.24 -0.52
N PHE A 114 -8.42 -20.42 -1.53
CA PHE A 114 -7.86 -19.35 -2.37
C PHE A 114 -8.40 -19.41 -3.81
N SER A 115 -9.70 -19.61 -3.97
CA SER A 115 -10.30 -19.54 -5.30
C SER A 115 -10.31 -18.09 -5.80
N PRO A 116 -10.02 -17.82 -7.09
CA PRO A 116 -9.95 -16.45 -7.60
C PRO A 116 -11.23 -15.64 -7.36
N SER A 117 -12.40 -16.26 -7.49
CA SER A 117 -13.68 -15.61 -7.23
C SER A 117 -13.84 -15.16 -5.78
N LYS A 118 -13.34 -15.95 -4.83
CA LYS A 118 -13.39 -15.61 -3.41
C LYS A 118 -12.41 -14.50 -3.06
N ILE A 119 -11.21 -14.54 -3.64
CA ILE A 119 -10.20 -13.49 -3.46
C ILE A 119 -10.70 -12.16 -4.02
N LYS A 120 -11.42 -12.16 -5.15
CA LYS A 120 -12.07 -10.95 -5.68
C LYS A 120 -13.12 -10.39 -4.71
N GLN A 121 -13.96 -11.25 -4.16
CA GLN A 121 -14.93 -10.83 -3.15
C GLN A 121 -14.23 -10.22 -1.94
N TRP A 122 -13.16 -10.85 -1.44
CA TRP A 122 -12.36 -10.29 -0.35
C TRP A 122 -11.74 -8.95 -0.71
N ALA A 123 -11.26 -8.75 -1.94
CA ALA A 123 -10.74 -7.45 -2.35
C ALA A 123 -11.81 -6.34 -2.24
N MET A 124 -13.04 -6.63 -2.69
CA MET A 124 -14.16 -5.68 -2.59
C MET A 124 -14.56 -5.41 -1.15
N ASP A 125 -14.66 -6.47 -0.34
CA ASP A 125 -15.03 -6.38 1.08
C ASP A 125 -13.96 -5.61 1.86
N ASP A 126 -12.68 -5.93 1.67
CA ASP A 126 -11.53 -5.25 2.30
C ASP A 126 -11.49 -3.78 1.93
N LEU A 127 -11.70 -3.44 0.65
CA LEU A 127 -11.74 -2.05 0.21
C LEU A 127 -12.89 -1.29 0.88
N THR A 128 -14.08 -1.88 0.90
CA THR A 128 -15.27 -1.27 1.51
C THR A 128 -15.07 -1.05 3.01
N GLN A 129 -14.53 -2.04 3.71
CA GLN A 129 -14.24 -1.94 5.14
C GLN A 129 -13.14 -0.91 5.43
N THR A 130 -12.09 -0.85 4.62
CA THR A 130 -11.01 0.13 4.76
C THR A 130 -11.53 1.55 4.52
N VAL A 131 -12.38 1.74 3.51
CA VAL A 131 -13.06 3.03 3.26
C VAL A 131 -13.89 3.44 4.47
N SER A 132 -14.74 2.56 4.99
CA SER A 132 -15.57 2.84 6.17
C SER A 132 -14.72 3.15 7.42
N TRP A 133 -13.59 2.46 7.58
CA TRP A 133 -12.64 2.73 8.65
C TRP A 133 -11.99 4.12 8.51
N LEU A 134 -11.57 4.51 7.30
CA LEU A 134 -11.01 5.83 7.01
C LEU A 134 -12.03 6.96 7.22
N GLU A 135 -13.29 6.75 6.80
CA GLU A 135 -14.38 7.71 6.99
C GLU A 135 -14.71 7.97 8.47
N SER A 136 -14.38 7.01 9.33
CA SER A 136 -14.61 7.09 10.78
C SER A 136 -13.46 7.77 11.53
N GLN A 137 -12.35 8.11 10.85
CA GLN A 137 -11.24 8.83 11.47
C GLN A 137 -11.56 10.33 11.61
N GLU A 138 -11.00 10.98 12.64
CA GLU A 138 -11.20 12.41 12.90
C GLU A 138 -10.56 13.28 11.80
N GLU A 139 -9.41 12.87 11.28
CA GLU A 139 -8.76 13.46 10.11
C GLU A 139 -9.07 12.61 8.87
N LYS A 140 -9.81 13.18 7.91
CA LYS A 140 -10.30 12.46 6.74
C LYS A 140 -9.57 12.93 5.50
N PRO A 141 -9.10 12.00 4.64
CA PRO A 141 -8.68 12.35 3.30
C PRO A 141 -9.84 12.95 2.51
N GLU A 142 -9.53 13.68 1.44
CA GLU A 142 -10.54 14.15 0.49
C GLU A 142 -11.42 12.98 -0.01
N PRO A 143 -12.74 13.14 -0.11
CA PRO A 143 -13.65 12.06 -0.49
C PRO A 143 -13.32 11.43 -1.85
N SER A 144 -12.68 12.21 -2.75
CA SER A 144 -12.21 11.75 -4.05
C SER A 144 -10.97 10.85 -3.99
N GLU A 145 -10.18 10.94 -2.94
CA GLU A 145 -8.93 10.18 -2.76
C GLU A 145 -9.09 9.01 -1.79
N LEU A 146 -10.13 9.03 -0.97
CA LEU A 146 -10.37 8.06 0.09
C LEU A 146 -10.36 6.61 -0.41
N LYS A 147 -11.00 6.33 -1.56
CA LYS A 147 -10.96 5.00 -2.19
C LYS A 147 -9.56 4.61 -2.66
N ALA A 148 -8.80 5.54 -3.24
CA ALA A 148 -7.45 5.27 -3.73
C ALA A 148 -6.49 4.97 -2.57
N ILE A 149 -6.58 5.77 -1.50
CA ILE A 149 -5.80 5.58 -0.27
C ILE A 149 -6.17 4.26 0.42
N ALA A 150 -7.46 3.91 0.48
CA ALA A 150 -7.91 2.62 0.99
C ALA A 150 -7.31 1.45 0.19
N ALA A 151 -7.38 1.52 -1.14
CA ALA A 151 -6.82 0.50 -2.02
C ALA A 151 -5.30 0.36 -1.85
N GLU A 152 -4.58 1.49 -1.80
CA GLU A 152 -3.13 1.52 -1.57
C GLU A 152 -2.76 0.93 -0.20
N GLY A 153 -3.49 1.28 0.85
CA GLY A 153 -3.29 0.73 2.20
C GLY A 153 -3.45 -0.79 2.24
N VAL A 154 -4.51 -1.33 1.63
CA VAL A 154 -4.73 -2.77 1.52
C VAL A 154 -3.59 -3.45 0.76
N LEU A 155 -3.18 -2.90 -0.39
CA LEU A 155 -2.10 -3.46 -1.21
C LEU A 155 -0.74 -3.41 -0.54
N THR A 156 -0.50 -2.39 0.28
CA THR A 156 0.75 -2.21 1.04
C THR A 156 0.80 -3.22 2.19
N CYS A 157 -0.29 -3.41 2.92
CA CYS A 157 -0.38 -4.46 3.93
C CYS A 157 -0.11 -5.86 3.35
N LEU A 158 -0.65 -6.16 2.15
CA LEU A 158 -0.33 -7.40 1.44
C LEU A 158 1.15 -7.48 1.01
N GLN A 159 1.77 -6.35 0.65
CA GLN A 159 3.18 -6.31 0.28
C GLN A 159 4.10 -6.63 1.47
N ASP A 160 3.84 -6.01 2.62
CA ASP A 160 4.58 -6.28 3.86
C ASP A 160 4.50 -7.76 4.26
N ALA A 161 3.31 -8.36 4.08
CA ALA A 161 3.12 -9.79 4.34
C ALA A 161 3.94 -10.67 3.39
N ILE A 162 4.04 -10.30 2.10
CA ILE A 162 4.87 -10.99 1.11
C ILE A 162 6.35 -10.87 1.49
N GLU A 163 6.83 -9.67 1.79
CA GLU A 163 8.24 -9.42 2.13
C GLU A 163 8.65 -10.16 3.40
N SER A 164 7.78 -10.16 4.42
CA SER A 164 8.00 -10.95 5.64
C SER A 164 8.15 -12.44 5.32
N LEU A 165 7.28 -12.99 4.47
CA LEU A 165 7.36 -14.40 4.06
C LEU A 165 8.62 -14.72 3.25
N GLU A 166 9.02 -13.84 2.32
CA GLU A 166 10.23 -13.98 1.51
C GLU A 166 11.50 -13.94 2.36
N GLN A 167 11.52 -13.14 3.43
CA GLN A 167 12.60 -13.10 4.41
C GLN A 167 12.61 -14.31 5.36
N GLY A 168 11.65 -15.24 5.22
CA GLY A 168 11.52 -16.38 6.10
C GLY A 168 10.98 -16.02 7.48
N ASN A 169 10.36 -14.85 7.65
CA ASN A 169 9.67 -14.45 8.87
C ASN A 169 8.22 -14.97 8.86
N GLY A 170 7.52 -14.82 9.99
CA GLY A 170 6.10 -15.18 10.12
C GLY A 170 5.18 -13.99 9.82
N ILE A 171 3.93 -14.27 9.51
CA ILE A 171 2.94 -13.24 9.11
C ILE A 171 2.38 -12.48 10.33
N LYS A 172 2.46 -13.09 11.52
CA LYS A 172 1.92 -12.54 12.76
C LYS A 172 2.43 -11.13 13.07
N GLY A 173 3.72 -10.90 12.86
CA GLY A 173 4.33 -9.58 13.10
C GLY A 173 3.75 -8.50 12.19
N VAL A 174 3.50 -8.82 10.92
CA VAL A 174 2.88 -7.90 9.96
C VAL A 174 1.44 -7.62 10.35
N ALA A 175 0.63 -8.66 10.62
CA ALA A 175 -0.77 -8.47 11.00
C ALA A 175 -0.95 -7.57 12.24
N GLU A 176 -0.01 -7.59 13.19
CA GLU A 176 -0.04 -6.75 14.39
C GLU A 176 0.37 -5.29 14.14
N GLN A 177 1.04 -5.00 13.03
CA GLN A 177 1.48 -3.64 12.68
C GLN A 177 0.37 -2.81 12.04
N TRP A 178 -0.61 -3.47 11.42
CA TRP A 178 -1.64 -2.82 10.63
C TRP A 178 -2.93 -2.62 11.44
N SER A 179 -3.52 -1.41 11.37
CA SER A 179 -4.79 -1.10 12.04
C SER A 179 -6.00 -1.73 11.34
N PHE A 180 -5.87 -2.00 10.05
CA PHE A 180 -6.80 -2.81 9.26
C PHE A 180 -6.01 -3.94 8.61
N VAL A 181 -6.45 -5.19 8.81
CA VAL A 181 -5.78 -6.38 8.28
C VAL A 181 -6.68 -7.02 7.23
N PRO A 182 -6.26 -7.05 5.95
CA PRO A 182 -7.04 -7.66 4.87
C PRO A 182 -7.31 -9.15 5.10
N HIS A 183 -8.44 -9.64 4.58
CA HIS A 183 -8.85 -11.04 4.75
C HIS A 183 -7.78 -12.04 4.29
N VAL A 184 -7.09 -11.75 3.17
CA VAL A 184 -5.98 -12.58 2.66
C VAL A 184 -4.87 -12.72 3.69
N VAL A 185 -4.48 -11.63 4.36
CA VAL A 185 -3.40 -11.65 5.37
C VAL A 185 -3.83 -12.47 6.59
N ASN A 186 -5.08 -12.35 7.01
CA ASN A 186 -5.63 -13.15 8.11
C ASN A 186 -5.70 -14.65 7.77
N GLU A 187 -6.04 -15.01 6.53
CA GLU A 187 -6.03 -16.40 6.09
C GLU A 187 -4.63 -16.97 5.95
N LEU A 188 -3.67 -16.19 5.43
CA LEU A 188 -2.28 -16.60 5.41
C LEU A 188 -1.72 -16.80 6.83
N LEU A 189 -2.11 -15.95 7.80
CA LEU A 189 -1.74 -16.10 9.21
C LEU A 189 -2.22 -17.44 9.80
N LYS A 190 -3.44 -17.88 9.46
CA LYS A 190 -3.96 -19.18 9.88
C LYS A 190 -3.15 -20.34 9.32
N LEU A 191 -2.66 -20.21 8.09
CA LEU A 191 -1.83 -21.23 7.43
C LEU A 191 -0.38 -21.26 7.97
N ASP A 192 0.15 -20.11 8.37
CA ASP A 192 1.48 -19.96 8.99
C ASP A 192 1.50 -20.49 10.44
N GLY A 193 0.41 -20.32 11.18
CA GLY A 193 0.27 -20.78 12.57
C GLY A 193 -0.22 -22.23 12.75
N SER A 194 -0.56 -22.94 11.68
CA SER A 194 -1.08 -24.31 11.76
C SER A 194 0.02 -25.27 12.22
N ARG A 195 -0.32 -26.22 13.12
CA ARG A 195 0.61 -27.17 13.76
C ARG A 195 1.59 -27.75 12.72
N LYS A 196 2.89 -27.84 13.06
CA LYS A 196 4.06 -28.14 12.18
C LYS A 196 3.87 -29.22 11.09
N ASP A 197 2.89 -30.11 11.23
CA ASP A 197 2.58 -31.18 10.27
C ASP A 197 1.63 -30.74 9.13
N ALA A 198 1.06 -29.53 9.20
CA ALA A 198 0.11 -28.98 8.23
C ALA A 198 0.46 -27.54 7.75
N SER A 199 1.57 -26.95 8.22
CA SER A 199 1.99 -25.63 7.73
C SER A 199 2.59 -25.75 6.34
N LEU A 200 2.11 -24.93 5.41
CA LEU A 200 2.73 -24.84 4.09
C LEU A 200 4.14 -24.24 4.20
N PRO A 201 5.10 -24.64 3.34
CA PRO A 201 6.39 -23.97 3.27
C PRO A 201 6.22 -22.47 3.03
N LYS A 202 7.09 -21.64 3.63
CA LYS A 202 7.02 -20.18 3.50
C LYS A 202 7.07 -19.71 2.04
N ASP A 203 7.80 -20.43 1.19
CA ASP A 203 7.84 -20.21 -0.25
C ASP A 203 6.48 -20.43 -0.93
N GLN A 204 5.68 -21.39 -0.47
CA GLN A 204 4.34 -21.61 -1.02
C GLN A 204 3.35 -20.55 -0.53
N LEU A 205 3.50 -20.10 0.73
CA LEU A 205 2.71 -19.00 1.29
C LEU A 205 3.01 -17.68 0.58
N SER A 206 4.28 -17.38 0.29
CA SER A 206 4.66 -16.18 -0.46
C SER A 206 4.11 -16.22 -1.89
N GLN A 207 4.19 -17.37 -2.57
CA GLN A 207 3.59 -17.55 -3.90
C GLN A 207 2.05 -17.39 -3.88
N LEU A 208 1.37 -17.87 -2.84
CA LEU A 208 -0.06 -17.63 -2.65
C LEU A 208 -0.36 -16.15 -2.42
N ALA A 209 0.39 -15.48 -1.55
CA ALA A 209 0.24 -14.07 -1.26
C ALA A 209 0.45 -13.19 -2.51
N ILE A 210 1.48 -13.48 -3.31
CA ILE A 210 1.75 -12.81 -4.60
C ILE A 210 0.57 -12.99 -5.57
N LYS A 211 0.02 -14.21 -5.67
CA LYS A 211 -1.17 -14.47 -6.51
C LYS A 211 -2.37 -13.67 -6.04
N CYS A 212 -2.62 -13.61 -4.74
CA CYS A 212 -3.72 -12.83 -4.17
C CYS A 212 -3.55 -11.34 -4.43
N LYS A 213 -2.35 -10.79 -4.21
CA LYS A 213 -2.05 -9.38 -4.47
C LYS A 213 -2.30 -9.01 -5.93
N LYS A 214 -1.94 -9.86 -6.89
CA LYS A 214 -2.23 -9.64 -8.31
C LYS A 214 -3.73 -9.56 -8.60
N ILE A 215 -4.54 -10.37 -7.93
CA ILE A 215 -6.01 -10.33 -8.07
C ILE A 215 -6.55 -9.01 -7.48
N TYR A 216 -6.08 -8.60 -6.30
CA TYR A 216 -6.47 -7.32 -5.69
C TYR A 216 -6.12 -6.13 -6.60
N GLN A 217 -4.90 -6.11 -7.14
CA GLN A 217 -4.47 -5.05 -8.08
C GLN A 217 -5.36 -4.99 -9.33
N ALA A 218 -5.71 -6.15 -9.89
CA ALA A 218 -6.59 -6.20 -11.06
C ALA A 218 -8.01 -5.71 -10.73
N GLU A 219 -8.53 -6.07 -9.56
CA GLU A 219 -9.88 -5.67 -9.12
C GLU A 219 -9.94 -4.16 -8.83
N PHE A 220 -8.95 -3.61 -8.13
CA PHE A 220 -8.88 -2.17 -7.86
C PHE A 220 -8.68 -1.35 -9.13
N ALA A 221 -7.86 -1.83 -10.08
CA ALA A 221 -7.71 -1.19 -11.38
C ALA A 221 -9.00 -1.21 -12.22
N HIS A 222 -9.82 -2.26 -12.07
CA HIS A 222 -11.13 -2.34 -12.71
C HIS A 222 -12.08 -1.28 -12.16
N MET A 223 -12.14 -1.11 -10.83
CA MET A 223 -13.00 -0.11 -10.19
C MET A 223 -12.62 1.33 -10.58
N ASP A 224 -11.32 1.65 -10.63
CA ASP A 224 -10.82 2.94 -11.11
C ASP A 224 -11.18 3.19 -12.58
N SER A 225 -11.17 2.14 -13.40
CA SER A 225 -11.51 2.22 -14.81
C SER A 225 -13.02 2.36 -15.03
N GLU A 226 -13.85 1.73 -14.20
CA GLU A 226 -15.31 1.88 -14.24
C GLU A 226 -15.76 3.26 -13.77
N ASP A 227 -15.16 3.81 -12.72
CA ASP A 227 -15.41 5.19 -12.29
C ASP A 227 -15.00 6.20 -13.39
N LYS A 228 -13.89 5.94 -14.09
CA LYS A 228 -13.47 6.72 -15.27
C LYS A 228 -14.37 6.51 -16.48
N LYS A 229 -14.93 5.31 -16.69
CA LYS A 229 -15.85 5.01 -17.80
C LYS A 229 -17.26 5.52 -17.53
N GLY A 230 -17.67 5.60 -16.27
CA GLY A 230 -18.86 6.31 -15.80
C GLY A 230 -18.73 7.80 -16.02
N LYS A 231 -17.59 8.40 -15.64
CA LYS A 231 -17.24 9.78 -16.00
C LYS A 231 -17.14 9.99 -17.51
N LYS A 232 -16.62 9.03 -18.28
CA LYS A 232 -16.52 9.12 -19.76
C LYS A 232 -17.84 8.86 -20.50
N ARG A 233 -18.77 8.11 -19.89
CA ARG A 233 -20.16 7.99 -20.37
C ARG A 233 -20.99 9.21 -20.02
N GLN A 234 -20.57 10.01 -19.03
CA GLN A 234 -21.07 11.37 -18.80
C GLN A 234 -20.29 12.44 -19.58
N SER A 235 -19.07 12.16 -20.03
CA SER A 235 -18.21 13.08 -20.81
C SER A 235 -18.05 12.68 -22.29
N GLY A 236 -19.00 11.90 -22.81
CA GLY A 236 -18.97 11.33 -24.15
C GLY A 236 -20.19 11.72 -24.96
N SER A 237 -20.45 13.02 -25.10
CA SER A 237 -21.14 13.51 -26.29
C SER A 237 -20.07 13.90 -27.32
N PRO A 238 -20.18 13.50 -28.59
CA PRO A 238 -19.19 13.84 -29.59
C PRO A 238 -19.16 15.36 -29.74
N VAL A 239 -17.96 15.94 -29.78
CA VAL A 239 -17.72 17.21 -30.47
C VAL A 239 -17.98 16.94 -31.95
N THR A 240 -19.24 17.05 -32.33
CA THR A 240 -19.67 17.53 -33.63
C THR A 240 -20.37 18.84 -33.36
N GLU A 241 -19.71 19.91 -33.79
CA GLU A 241 -20.30 21.11 -34.34
C GLU A 241 -21.81 21.32 -34.09
N HIS A 242 -22.08 22.35 -33.29
CA HIS A 242 -23.33 23.12 -33.21
C HIS A 242 -24.58 22.52 -32.50
N CYS A 243 -24.98 23.23 -31.43
CA CYS A 243 -26.30 23.88 -31.27
C CYS A 243 -27.19 23.44 -30.07
N ARG A 244 -27.40 24.41 -29.15
CA ARG A 244 -28.57 24.69 -28.27
C ARG A 244 -28.95 23.65 -27.18
N LYS A 245 -28.70 23.91 -25.89
CA LYS A 245 -29.34 24.85 -24.92
C LYS A 245 -30.69 24.35 -24.38
N THR A 246 -30.72 23.96 -23.09
CA THR A 246 -31.56 24.51 -21.98
C THR A 246 -31.40 23.68 -20.70
N LYS A 247 -30.84 24.28 -19.61
CA LYS A 247 -31.49 24.67 -18.32
C LYS A 247 -31.96 23.51 -17.42
N SER A 248 -31.88 23.50 -16.10
CA SER A 248 -31.34 24.30 -14.99
C SER A 248 -31.77 23.51 -13.72
N GLY A 249 -31.10 23.57 -12.58
CA GLY A 249 -30.06 24.49 -12.20
C GLY A 249 -29.52 24.19 -10.81
N ASP A 250 -28.37 24.79 -10.54
CA ASP A 250 -28.13 25.56 -9.32
C ASP A 250 -26.92 26.47 -9.62
N ASP A 251 -26.87 27.61 -8.96
CA ASP A 251 -26.30 28.86 -9.46
C ASP A 251 -24.76 28.91 -9.58
N HIS A 252 -24.26 29.23 -10.78
CA HIS A 252 -22.96 29.90 -10.92
C HIS A 252 -23.06 30.96 -12.02
N TYR A 253 -23.16 32.23 -11.59
CA TYR A 253 -22.95 33.38 -12.46
C TYR A 253 -21.47 33.38 -12.88
N ASP A 254 -21.19 33.00 -14.12
CA ASP A 254 -19.88 33.14 -14.74
C ASP A 254 -19.83 34.50 -15.44
N SER A 255 -18.95 35.39 -14.95
CA SER A 255 -18.99 36.84 -15.23
C SER A 255 -18.41 37.23 -16.59
N ASP A 256 -18.02 36.27 -17.44
CA ASP A 256 -17.33 36.54 -18.72
C ASP A 256 -18.11 36.11 -19.97
N ASP A 257 -19.33 35.59 -19.82
CA ASP A 257 -20.18 35.21 -20.96
C ASP A 257 -20.80 36.46 -21.62
N THR A 258 -20.15 36.95 -22.67
CA THR A 258 -20.68 38.01 -23.53
C THR A 258 -21.73 37.41 -24.47
N ILE A 259 -23.01 37.73 -24.22
CA ILE A 259 -24.13 37.28 -25.04
C ILE A 259 -24.32 38.25 -26.20
N GLU A 260 -23.90 37.87 -27.40
CA GLU A 260 -24.21 38.60 -28.64
C GLU A 260 -25.69 38.37 -29.01
N MET A 261 -26.46 39.46 -29.03
CA MET A 261 -27.90 39.46 -29.33
C MET A 261 -28.10 39.92 -30.79
N THR A 262 -28.92 39.20 -31.56
CA THR A 262 -29.17 39.57 -32.96
C THR A 262 -30.09 40.79 -33.04
N GLU A 263 -29.97 41.59 -34.11
CA GLU A 263 -30.69 42.87 -34.29
C GLU A 263 -32.22 42.72 -34.17
N GLU A 264 -32.73 41.55 -34.53
CA GLU A 264 -34.15 41.18 -34.45
C GLU A 264 -34.61 40.76 -33.05
N GLU A 265 -33.74 40.22 -32.20
CA GLU A 265 -34.01 40.01 -30.77
C GLU A 265 -33.96 41.34 -29.99
N ILE A 266 -33.06 42.25 -30.40
CA ILE A 266 -33.00 43.61 -29.86
C ILE A 266 -34.29 44.37 -30.19
N ASP A 267 -34.78 44.30 -31.43
CA ASP A 267 -36.01 44.98 -31.85
C ASP A 267 -37.26 44.43 -31.15
N LEU A 268 -37.31 43.11 -30.91
CA LEU A 268 -38.40 42.49 -30.15
C LEU A 268 -38.39 42.90 -28.67
N ALA A 269 -37.20 42.99 -28.06
CA ALA A 269 -37.04 43.46 -26.68
C ALA A 269 -37.42 44.95 -26.54
N CYS A 270 -37.02 45.78 -27.51
CA CYS A 270 -37.40 47.19 -27.57
C CYS A 270 -38.92 47.38 -27.69
N ARG A 271 -39.63 46.52 -28.43
CA ARG A 271 -41.10 46.56 -28.55
C ARG A 271 -41.83 46.10 -27.28
N GLN A 272 -41.19 45.30 -26.44
CA GLN A 272 -41.78 44.76 -25.21
C GLN A 272 -41.58 45.67 -23.99
N LEU A 273 -40.82 46.76 -24.13
CA LEU A 273 -40.71 47.80 -23.11
C LEU A 273 -41.75 48.90 -23.35
N PRO A 274 -42.79 49.05 -22.50
CA PRO A 274 -43.69 50.17 -22.60
C PRO A 274 -42.98 51.43 -22.08
N GLY A 275 -42.54 52.31 -22.98
CA GLY A 275 -42.26 53.71 -22.62
C GLY A 275 -40.92 54.33 -23.00
N LEU A 276 -40.15 53.79 -23.96
CA LEU A 276 -39.03 54.54 -24.54
C LEU A 276 -39.07 54.55 -26.07
N CYS A 277 -40.09 55.20 -26.61
CA CYS A 277 -40.04 55.86 -27.91
C CYS A 277 -40.97 57.07 -27.84
N ARG A 278 -40.39 58.26 -27.64
CA ARG A 278 -40.95 59.50 -28.14
C ARG A 278 -39.84 60.29 -28.82
#